data_AF-A0A183D9R4-F1
#
_entry.id   AF-A0A183D9R4-F1
#
_cell.length_a   1.000
_cell.length_b   1.000
_cell.length_c   1.000
_cell.angle_alpha   90.00
_cell.angle_beta   90.00
_cell.angle_gamma   90.00
#
_symmetry.space_group_name_H-M   'P 1'
#
loop_
_entity.id
_entity.type
_entity.pdbx_description
1 polymer ?
#
loop_
_entity_poly.entity_id
_entity_poly.type
_entity_poly.pdbx_seq_one_letter_code
_entity_poly.pdbx_strand_id
1 'polypeptide(L)' 'LQNCICDRPASHIVCTRCGFELVGRLQKVCPEHPKKLALMDHRECPNRLCKSIHLIEVSLQH' A
#
# COMPACT_ATOMS: atom_id res chain seq x y z
N LEU A 1 1.43 -2.36 23.56
CA LEU A 1 2.02 -3.12 22.44
C LEU A 1 0.89 -3.80 21.68
N GLN A 2 0.22 -3.08 20.77
CA GLN A 2 -0.80 -3.62 19.85
C GLN A 2 -0.86 -2.77 18.56
N ASN A 3 0.29 -2.40 17.99
CA ASN A 3 0.34 -1.55 16.77
C ASN A 3 0.97 -2.30 15.57
N CYS A 4 1.02 -3.62 15.61
CA CYS A 4 1.54 -4.45 14.54
C CYS A 4 0.62 -4.34 13.32
N ILE A 5 1.23 -4.06 12.17
CA ILE A 5 0.50 -3.92 10.89
C ILE A 5 0.92 -4.98 9.86
N CYS A 6 1.66 -6.02 10.27
CA CYS A 6 2.23 -7.01 9.35
C CYS A 6 1.17 -7.82 8.61
N ASP A 7 0.06 -8.14 9.29
CA ASP A 7 -1.01 -9.00 8.79
C ASP A 7 -2.28 -8.19 8.47
N ARG A 8 -2.12 -6.89 8.21
CA ARG A 8 -3.22 -6.02 7.78
C ARG A 8 -3.84 -6.54 6.45
N PRO A 9 -5.16 -6.42 6.28
CA PRO A 9 -5.84 -6.85 5.06
C PRO A 9 -5.42 -6.00 3.85
N ALA A 10 -5.70 -6.53 2.66
CA ALA A 10 -5.61 -5.74 1.44
C ALA A 10 -6.65 -4.61 1.45
N SER A 11 -6.29 -3.47 0.87
CA SER A 11 -7.14 -2.30 0.69
C SER A 11 -7.24 -1.95 -0.79
N HIS A 12 -8.25 -1.16 -1.12
CA HIS A 12 -8.26 -0.45 -2.38
C HIS A 12 -7.19 0.63 -2.38
N ILE A 13 -6.40 0.71 -3.45
CA ILE A 13 -5.26 1.61 -3.60
C ILE A 13 -5.42 2.38 -4.90
N VAL A 14 -5.24 3.70 -4.83
CA VAL A 14 -5.35 4.59 -5.99
C VAL A 14 -4.04 5.35 -6.19
N CYS A 15 -3.56 5.40 -7.43
CA CYS A 15 -2.47 6.28 -7.83
C CYS A 15 -2.99 7.68 -8.10
N THR A 16 -2.58 8.65 -7.29
CA THR A 16 -3.06 10.05 -7.41
C THR A 16 -2.43 10.79 -8.60
N ARG A 17 -1.52 10.16 -9.36
CA ARG A 17 -0.90 10.74 -10.55
C ARG A 17 -1.56 10.34 -11.87
N CYS A 18 -1.99 9.08 -11.99
CA CYS A 18 -2.57 8.57 -13.24
C CYS A 18 -3.97 7.97 -13.06
N GLY A 19 -4.50 7.94 -11.83
CA GLY A 19 -5.80 7.35 -11.53
C GLY A 19 -5.83 5.82 -11.59
N PHE A 20 -4.69 5.14 -11.76
CA PHE A 20 -4.66 3.68 -11.75
C PHE A 20 -5.06 3.12 -10.38
N GLU A 21 -5.98 2.16 -10.39
CA GLU A 21 -6.56 1.55 -9.20
C GLU A 21 -6.15 0.08 -9.10
N LEU A 22 -5.93 -0.41 -7.88
CA LEU A 22 -5.67 -1.82 -7.62
C LEU A 22 -6.15 -2.21 -6.21
N VAL A 23 -6.29 -3.51 -5.99
CA VAL A 23 -6.47 -4.08 -4.65
C VAL A 23 -5.17 -4.74 -4.22
N GLY A 24 -4.66 -4.36 -3.05
CA GLY A 24 -3.39 -4.86 -2.54
C GLY A 24 -3.02 -4.20 -1.22
N ARG A 25 -1.73 -4.19 -0.87
CA ARG A 25 -1.22 -3.47 0.30
C ARG A 25 -0.16 -2.48 -0.11
N LEU A 26 -0.22 -1.25 0.41
CA LEU A 26 0.90 -0.32 0.27
C LEU A 26 2.00 -0.67 1.23
N GLN A 27 3.26 -0.53 0.80
CA GLN A 27 4.39 -0.80 1.67
C GLN A 27 4.41 0.17 2.86
N LYS A 28 4.34 -0.38 4.07
CA LYS A 28 4.44 0.35 5.33
C LYS A 28 5.42 -0.36 6.25
N VAL A 29 6.23 0.43 6.96
CA VAL A 29 7.11 -0.09 8.01
C VAL A 29 6.28 -0.38 9.25
N CYS A 30 6.36 -1.61 9.74
CA CYS A 30 5.70 -1.98 10.98
C CYS A 30 6.48 -1.38 12.16
N PRO A 31 5.84 -0.60 13.07
CA PRO A 31 6.54 -0.02 14.21
C PRO A 31 7.06 -1.09 15.19
N GLU A 32 6.37 -2.23 15.30
CA GLU A 32 6.79 -3.35 16.15
C GLU A 32 7.83 -4.25 15.47
N HIS A 33 7.83 -4.30 14.13
CA HIS A 33 8.73 -5.15 13.35
C HIS A 33 9.40 -4.37 12.21
N PRO A 34 10.29 -3.39 12.52
CA PRO A 34 10.85 -2.49 11.51
C PRO A 34 11.73 -3.18 10.47
N LYS A 35 12.27 -4.37 10.80
CA LYS A 35 13.09 -5.19 9.89
C LYS A 35 12.28 -6.16 9.03
N LYS A 36 10.98 -6.33 9.30
CA LYS A 36 10.11 -7.24 8.53
C LYS A 36 9.60 -6.49 7.29
N LEU A 37 10.08 -6.91 6.13
CA LEU A 37 9.68 -6.37 4.84
C LEU A 37 8.64 -7.28 4.17
N ALA A 38 7.47 -6.73 3.85
CA ALA A 38 6.49 -7.44 3.04
C ALA A 38 6.82 -7.26 1.55
N LEU A 39 7.29 -8.32 0.89
CA LEU A 39 7.74 -8.28 -0.51
C LEU A 39 6.59 -8.07 -1.51
N MET A 40 5.38 -8.47 -1.14
CA MET A 40 4.17 -8.32 -1.97
C MET A 40 3.51 -6.94 -1.84
N ASP A 41 4.02 -6.08 -0.96
CA ASP A 41 3.45 -4.74 -0.80
C ASP A 41 3.92 -3.82 -1.94
N HIS A 42 2.99 -3.05 -2.48
CA HIS A 42 3.25 -2.10 -3.55
C HIS A 42 4.00 -0.87 -3.05
N ARG A 43 5.10 -0.53 -3.73
CA ARG A 43 5.90 0.68 -3.50
C ARG A 43 5.65 1.77 -4.54
N GLU A 44 5.26 1.36 -5.74
CA GLU A 44 5.09 2.21 -6.91
C GLU A 44 3.87 1.76 -7.70
N CYS A 45 3.36 2.67 -8.53
CA CYS A 45 2.24 2.43 -9.40
C CYS A 45 2.56 1.30 -10.39
N PRO A 46 1.73 0.23 -10.45
CA PRO A 46 1.95 -0.87 -11.40
C PRO A 46 1.82 -0.46 -12.87
N ASN A 47 1.15 0.66 -13.15
CA ASN A 47 1.04 1.20 -14.49
C ASN A 47 2.44 1.53 -15.04
N ARG A 48 2.84 0.80 -16.09
CA ARG A 48 4.16 0.86 -16.73
C ARG A 48 4.55 2.26 -17.20
N LEU A 49 3.58 3.11 -17.54
CA LEU A 49 3.83 4.47 -18.02
C LEU A 49 3.93 5.50 -16.89
N CYS A 50 3.48 5.17 -15.67
CA CYS A 50 3.42 6.10 -14.55
C CYS A 50 4.55 5.87 -13.55
N LYS A 51 4.67 4.63 -13.04
CA LYS A 51 5.68 4.24 -12.03
C LYS A 51 5.81 5.17 -10.81
N SER A 52 4.79 5.97 -10.54
CA SER A 52 4.81 6.94 -9.45
C SER A 52 4.69 6.26 -8.08
N ILE A 53 5.33 6.83 -7.06
CA ILE A 53 5.19 6.42 -5.66
C ILE A 53 3.98 7.07 -4.95
N HIS A 54 3.24 7.94 -5.64
CA HIS A 54 2.07 8.63 -5.08
C HIS A 54 0.84 7.72 -5.12
N LEU A 55 0.84 6.73 -4.25
CA LEU A 55 -0.28 5.82 -4.03
C LEU A 55 -0.91 6.08 -2.67
N ILE A 56 -2.24 5.97 -2.60
CA ILE A 56 -3.00 6.10 -1.35
C ILE A 56 -3.91 4.88 -1.16
N GLU A 57 -4.06 4.43 0.08
CA GLU A 57 -5.12 3.49 0.45
C GLU A 57 -6.41 4.30 0.64
N VAL A 58 -7.48 3.90 -0.05
CA VAL A 58 -8.79 4.51 0.10
C VAL A 58 -9.69 3.56 0.88
N SER A 59 -10.22 4.03 2.00
CA SER A 59 -11.27 3.32 2.73
C SER A 59 -12.62 3.70 2.11
N LEU A 60 -13.35 2.73 1.56
CA LEU A 60 -14.75 2.93 1.21
C LEU A 60 -15.51 3.14 2.52
N GLN A 61 -15.77 4.40 2.87
CA GLN A 61 -16.73 4.73 3.91
C GLN A 61 -18.12 4.42 3.32
N HIS A 62 -18.79 3.41 3.86
CA HIS A 62 -20.21 3.17 3.64
C HIS A 62 -21.02 4.04 4.60
#